data_AF-A0A6N7FH10-F1
#
_entry.id   AF-A0A6N7FH10-F1
#
_cell.length_a   1.000
_cell.length_b   1.000
_cell.length_c   1.000
_cell.angle_alpha   90.00
_cell.angle_beta   90.00
_cell.angle_gamma   90.00
#
_symmetry.space_group_name_H-M   'P 1'
#
loop_
_entity.id
_entity.type
_entity.pdbx_description
1 polymer ?
#
loop_
_entity_poly.entity_id
_entity_poly.type
_entity_poly.pdbx_seq_one_letter_code
_entity_poly.pdbx_strand_id
1 'polypeptide(L)'
;EEKDRKAFLFTNVVDSKGHKFDIPVAVGVLAANRRIYSMGMGCPVEDVEKRWRDAIENPIEPNEVTDAPCQEIVIEGAELDREGNALDALPVPISTPGWDVGPVATLTQYITRDPDSGLQNMGNYRAQVKAPRRMGMNPSLELRPGIYIHWEKMKKRGEKLPCAVVLGGPPCVTFTATQKLPESMEELWVAGGLVGAPINVVKARTV
;
A
#
# COMPACT_ATOMS: atom_id res chain seq x y z
N GLU A 1 15.64 21.82 6.91
CA GLU A 1 14.24 22.24 6.67
C GLU A 1 13.47 21.21 5.87
N GLU A 2 12.13 21.26 5.88
CA GLU A 2 11.28 20.33 5.09
C GLU A 2 11.66 20.33 3.60
N LYS A 3 11.89 21.52 3.03
CA LYS A 3 12.29 21.70 1.62
C LYS A 3 13.57 20.94 1.23
N ASP A 4 14.45 20.66 2.19
CA ASP A 4 15.75 20.02 1.95
C ASP A 4 15.69 18.50 2.11
N ARG A 5 14.58 17.95 2.63
CA ARG A 5 14.39 16.51 2.81
C ARG A 5 14.60 15.77 1.48
N LYS A 6 15.16 14.57 1.54
CA LYS A 6 15.47 13.73 0.38
C LYS A 6 14.81 12.37 0.50
N ALA A 7 14.67 11.69 -0.64
CA ALA A 7 14.49 10.26 -0.66
C ALA A 7 15.84 9.57 -0.42
N PHE A 8 15.83 8.46 0.28
CA PHE A 8 17.01 7.63 0.55
C PHE A 8 16.77 6.23 0.00
N LEU A 9 17.81 5.65 -0.60
CA LEU A 9 17.84 4.25 -1.01
C LEU A 9 19.01 3.57 -0.29
N PHE A 10 18.68 2.66 0.61
CA PHE A 10 19.65 1.85 1.34
C PHE A 10 19.85 0.54 0.57
N THR A 11 21.03 0.38 -0.02
CA THR A 11 21.39 -0.80 -0.83
C THR A 11 22.19 -1.85 -0.07
N ASN A 12 22.64 -1.53 1.15
CA ASN A 12 23.31 -2.46 2.05
C ASN A 12 22.51 -2.55 3.36
N VAL A 13 21.51 -3.43 3.37
CA VAL A 13 20.55 -3.54 4.47
C VAL A 13 20.90 -4.74 5.33
N VAL A 14 21.06 -4.49 6.64
CA VAL A 14 21.44 -5.50 7.63
C VAL A 14 20.61 -5.28 8.89
N ASP A 15 20.13 -6.35 9.53
CA ASP A 15 19.44 -6.24 10.83
C ASP A 15 20.42 -6.19 12.01
N SER A 16 19.88 -6.05 13.23
CA SER A 16 20.67 -6.02 14.46
C SER A 16 21.38 -7.34 14.80
N LYS A 17 21.07 -8.44 14.11
CA LYS A 17 21.70 -9.76 14.27
C LYS A 17 22.76 -10.03 13.19
N GLY A 18 22.99 -9.09 12.27
CA GLY A 18 23.93 -9.25 11.18
C GLY A 18 23.36 -9.98 9.96
N HIS A 19 22.07 -10.26 9.92
CA HIS A 19 21.42 -10.82 8.73
C HIS A 19 21.34 -9.76 7.63
N LYS A 20 21.88 -10.08 6.45
CA LYS A 20 21.87 -9.22 5.28
C LYS A 20 20.67 -9.54 4.40
N PHE A 21 20.00 -8.49 3.90
CA PHE A 21 18.88 -8.60 2.97
C PHE A 21 19.32 -8.27 1.55
N ASP A 22 18.80 -9.02 0.57
CA ASP A 22 19.00 -8.74 -0.85
C ASP A 22 18.08 -7.62 -1.37
N ILE A 23 17.02 -7.30 -0.62
CA ILE A 23 16.05 -6.28 -0.97
C ILE A 23 16.54 -4.91 -0.46
N PRO A 24 16.74 -3.90 -1.33
CA PRO A 24 17.06 -2.54 -0.89
C PRO A 24 15.84 -1.87 -0.23
N VAL A 25 16.08 -0.94 0.68
CA VAL A 25 15.02 -0.20 1.37
C VAL A 25 14.98 1.25 0.90
N ALA A 26 13.83 1.70 0.42
CA ALA A 26 13.62 3.08 0.00
C ALA A 26 12.75 3.85 1.02
N VAL A 27 13.20 5.04 1.43
CA VAL A 27 12.53 5.87 2.44
C VAL A 27 12.34 7.28 1.92
N GLY A 28 11.16 7.87 2.17
CA GLY A 28 10.87 9.26 1.78
C GLY A 28 10.65 9.47 0.28
N VAL A 29 10.37 8.41 -0.48
CA VAL A 29 10.26 8.44 -1.95
C VAL A 29 8.99 9.09 -2.51
N LEU A 30 7.97 9.33 -1.68
CA LEU A 30 6.67 9.81 -2.17
C LEU A 30 6.35 11.27 -1.84
N ALA A 31 6.63 11.71 -0.61
CA ALA A 31 6.20 13.04 -0.16
C ALA A 31 7.12 13.61 0.95
N ALA A 32 8.42 13.33 0.91
CA ALA A 32 9.33 13.89 1.92
C ALA A 32 9.42 15.42 1.82
N ASN A 33 9.13 16.00 0.65
CA ASN A 33 8.91 17.43 0.45
C ASN A 33 7.95 17.68 -0.74
N ARG A 34 7.54 18.93 -0.95
CA ARG A 34 6.64 19.33 -2.05
C ARG A 34 7.16 18.95 -3.44
N ARG A 35 8.47 19.01 -3.68
CA ARG A 35 9.08 18.67 -4.96
C ARG A 35 8.93 17.16 -5.25
N ILE A 36 9.23 16.30 -4.27
CA ILE A 36 9.07 14.84 -4.42
C ILE A 36 7.61 14.50 -4.68
N TYR A 37 6.71 15.12 -3.93
CA TYR A 37 5.28 14.94 -4.15
C TYR A 37 4.85 15.35 -5.56
N SER A 38 5.28 16.52 -6.04
CA SER A 38 4.97 17.01 -7.39
C SER A 38 5.51 16.08 -8.50
N MET A 39 6.69 15.47 -8.30
CA MET A 39 7.22 14.48 -9.24
C MET A 39 6.33 13.24 -9.32
N GLY A 40 5.85 12.74 -8.18
CA GLY A 40 4.90 11.61 -8.15
C GLY A 40 3.54 11.96 -8.76
N MET A 41 3.09 13.21 -8.61
CA MET A 41 1.83 13.71 -9.18
C MET A 41 1.94 14.00 -10.69
N GLY A 42 3.16 14.02 -11.25
CA GLY A 42 3.37 14.33 -12.67
C GLY A 42 2.90 15.73 -13.07
N CYS A 43 2.96 16.70 -12.14
CA CYS A 43 2.60 18.10 -12.38
C CYS A 43 3.40 19.05 -11.49
N PRO A 44 3.51 20.35 -11.85
CA PRO A 44 4.01 21.38 -10.95
C PRO A 44 3.25 21.45 -9.63
N VAL A 45 3.90 21.96 -8.59
CA VAL A 45 3.38 22.02 -7.22
C VAL A 45 2.08 22.85 -7.14
N GLU A 46 2.00 23.90 -7.94
CA GLU A 46 0.86 24.82 -8.09
C GLU A 46 -0.36 24.17 -8.74
N ASP A 47 -0.16 23.13 -9.56
CA ASP A 47 -1.23 22.44 -10.29
C ASP A 47 -1.78 21.22 -9.57
N VAL A 48 -1.18 20.83 -8.44
CA VAL A 48 -1.56 19.63 -7.67
C VAL A 48 -3.03 19.62 -7.30
N GLU A 49 -3.57 20.74 -6.84
CA GLU A 49 -4.99 20.82 -6.46
C GLU A 49 -5.91 20.62 -7.66
N LYS A 50 -5.60 21.29 -8.77
CA LYS A 50 -6.33 21.12 -10.04
C LYS A 50 -6.25 19.67 -10.50
N ARG A 51 -5.07 19.04 -10.45
CA ARG A 51 -4.88 17.64 -10.86
C ARG A 51 -5.75 16.68 -10.05
N TRP A 52 -5.85 16.88 -8.73
CA TRP A 52 -6.73 16.08 -7.89
C TRP A 52 -8.20 16.24 -8.26
N ARG A 53 -8.64 17.48 -8.45
CA ARG A 53 -10.01 17.80 -8.85
C ARG A 53 -10.36 17.13 -10.17
N ASP A 54 -9.53 17.33 -11.19
CA ASP A 54 -9.72 16.77 -12.53
C ASP A 54 -9.79 15.23 -12.47
N ALA A 55 -8.95 14.57 -11.65
CA ALA A 55 -8.92 13.12 -11.50
C ALA A 55 -10.13 12.53 -10.76
N ILE A 56 -10.67 13.24 -9.77
CA ILE A 56 -11.87 12.83 -9.04
C ILE A 56 -13.12 13.02 -9.90
N GLU A 57 -13.17 14.08 -10.71
CA GLU A 57 -14.27 14.36 -11.64
C GLU A 57 -14.24 13.41 -12.86
N ASN A 58 -13.05 12.94 -13.26
CA ASN A 58 -12.85 12.09 -14.43
C ASN A 58 -12.04 10.82 -14.07
N PRO A 59 -12.59 9.93 -13.22
CA PRO A 59 -11.92 8.68 -12.86
C PRO A 59 -11.86 7.75 -14.08
N ILE A 60 -10.81 6.93 -14.16
CA ILE A 60 -10.58 6.01 -15.28
C ILE A 60 -10.46 4.60 -14.71
N GLU A 61 -11.33 3.70 -15.16
CA GLU A 61 -11.34 2.30 -14.70
C GLU A 61 -9.98 1.60 -14.97
N PRO A 62 -9.53 0.72 -14.07
CA PRO A 62 -8.31 -0.06 -14.25
C PRO A 62 -8.39 -1.01 -15.45
N ASN A 63 -7.22 -1.34 -16.00
CA ASN A 63 -7.09 -2.38 -17.02
C ASN A 63 -6.60 -3.67 -16.36
N GLU A 64 -7.40 -4.74 -16.39
CA GLU A 64 -6.99 -6.05 -15.88
C GLU A 64 -6.01 -6.71 -16.86
N VAL A 65 -4.81 -7.06 -16.38
CA VAL A 65 -3.76 -7.75 -17.12
C VAL A 65 -3.50 -9.13 -16.52
N THR A 66 -2.94 -10.03 -17.32
CA THR A 66 -2.57 -11.40 -16.91
C THR A 66 -1.08 -11.58 -16.68
N ASP A 67 -0.26 -10.70 -17.24
CA ASP A 67 1.19 -10.67 -17.07
C ASP A 67 1.58 -9.43 -16.24
N ALA A 68 2.19 -9.65 -15.09
CA ALA A 68 2.45 -8.61 -14.10
C ALA A 68 3.77 -8.84 -13.36
N PRO A 69 4.71 -7.87 -13.39
CA PRO A 69 6.02 -8.01 -12.73
C PRO A 69 5.94 -8.29 -11.22
N CYS A 70 4.87 -7.83 -10.55
CA CYS A 70 4.66 -8.10 -9.13
C CYS A 70 4.36 -9.57 -8.80
N GLN A 71 4.27 -10.44 -9.82
CA GLN A 71 4.04 -11.89 -9.69
C GLN A 71 5.16 -12.73 -10.30
N GLU A 72 6.34 -12.15 -10.58
CA GLU A 72 7.53 -12.90 -11.03
C GLU A 72 8.03 -13.89 -9.96
N ILE A 73 7.89 -13.54 -8.68
CA ILE A 73 8.22 -14.38 -7.54
C ILE A 73 6.95 -14.62 -6.74
N VAL A 74 6.53 -15.88 -6.64
CA VAL A 74 5.35 -16.29 -5.86
C VAL A 74 5.76 -17.34 -4.83
N ILE A 75 5.54 -17.03 -3.56
CA ILE A 75 5.78 -17.95 -2.43
C ILE A 75 4.44 -18.12 -1.70
N GLU A 76 3.93 -19.35 -1.66
CA GLU A 76 2.60 -19.65 -1.14
C GLU A 76 2.54 -20.99 -0.40
N GLY A 77 1.39 -21.27 0.23
CA GLY A 77 1.16 -22.54 0.93
C GLY A 77 2.15 -22.80 2.05
N ALA A 78 2.76 -23.99 2.05
CA ALA A 78 3.74 -24.43 3.04
C ALA A 78 5.14 -23.84 2.82
N GLU A 79 5.44 -23.28 1.64
CA GLU A 79 6.75 -22.65 1.39
C GLU A 79 6.97 -21.41 2.23
N LEU A 80 5.89 -20.73 2.62
CA LEU A 80 5.87 -19.61 3.56
C LEU A 80 6.23 -20.01 5.01
N ASP A 81 6.34 -21.30 5.33
CA ASP A 81 6.76 -21.76 6.66
C ASP A 81 8.29 -21.96 6.75
N ARG A 82 9.00 -21.84 5.62
CA ARG A 82 10.47 -21.88 5.58
C ARG A 82 11.04 -20.53 6.04
N GLU A 83 12.17 -20.57 6.72
CA GLU A 83 12.89 -19.36 7.15
C GLU A 83 13.26 -18.51 5.93
N GLY A 84 13.02 -17.20 6.01
CA GLY A 84 13.34 -16.26 4.94
C GLY A 84 12.42 -16.32 3.73
N ASN A 85 11.29 -17.03 3.81
CA ASN A 85 10.31 -17.11 2.72
C ASN A 85 9.03 -16.29 2.97
N ALA A 86 8.82 -15.75 4.17
CA ALA A 86 7.63 -14.99 4.51
C ALA A 86 7.99 -13.55 4.92
N LEU A 87 7.29 -12.96 5.90
CA LEU A 87 7.51 -11.56 6.30
C LEU A 87 8.90 -11.33 6.91
N ASP A 88 9.55 -12.38 7.39
CA ASP A 88 10.93 -12.41 7.87
C ASP A 88 11.96 -12.26 6.74
N ALA A 89 11.56 -12.44 5.48
CA ALA A 89 12.37 -12.14 4.30
C ALA A 89 12.44 -10.64 3.98
N LEU A 90 11.48 -9.85 4.48
CA LEU A 90 11.33 -8.45 4.12
C LEU A 90 12.11 -7.56 5.11
N PRO A 91 12.91 -6.60 4.62
CA PRO A 91 13.67 -5.68 5.48
C PRO A 91 12.76 -4.56 6.04
N VAL A 92 11.80 -4.94 6.88
CA VAL A 92 10.86 -3.99 7.51
C VAL A 92 11.58 -3.23 8.63
N PRO A 93 11.67 -1.89 8.56
CA PRO A 93 12.41 -1.13 9.56
C PRO A 93 11.67 -1.04 10.90
N ILE A 94 12.44 -0.83 11.96
CA ILE A 94 11.98 -0.28 13.23
C ILE A 94 12.20 1.24 13.13
N SER A 95 11.12 2.03 13.15
CA SER A 95 11.21 3.47 12.91
C SER A 95 11.75 4.23 14.11
N THR A 96 11.39 3.78 15.31
CA THR A 96 11.78 4.39 16.59
C THR A 96 12.43 3.35 17.50
N PRO A 97 13.76 3.13 17.39
CA PRO A 97 14.47 2.17 18.23
C PRO A 97 14.23 2.41 19.73
N GLY A 98 13.87 1.35 20.46
CA GLY A 98 13.57 1.40 21.90
C GLY A 98 12.13 1.78 22.26
N TRP A 99 11.31 2.22 21.30
CA TRP A 99 9.92 2.64 21.53
C TRP A 99 8.92 1.86 20.69
N ASP A 100 9.28 1.54 19.45
CA ASP A 100 8.49 0.63 18.62
C ASP A 100 8.60 -0.79 19.18
N VAL A 101 7.45 -1.43 19.37
CA VAL A 101 7.32 -2.81 19.88
C VAL A 101 7.71 -3.88 18.85
N GLY A 102 8.17 -3.50 17.66
CA GLY A 102 8.64 -4.38 16.60
C GLY A 102 8.64 -3.70 15.22
N PRO A 103 9.04 -4.41 14.15
CA PRO A 103 9.04 -3.89 12.79
C PRO A 103 7.63 -3.50 12.31
N VAL A 104 7.53 -2.35 11.63
CA VAL A 104 6.25 -1.83 11.10
C VAL A 104 6.45 -1.30 9.68
N ALA A 105 5.73 -1.89 8.72
CA ALA A 105 5.64 -1.32 7.38
C ALA A 105 4.64 -0.14 7.40
N THR A 106 5.04 0.98 6.80
CA THR A 106 4.31 2.27 6.91
C THR A 106 3.59 2.67 5.63
N LEU A 107 3.94 2.05 4.50
CA LEU A 107 3.42 2.35 3.17
C LEU A 107 2.73 1.13 2.57
N THR A 108 1.82 0.54 3.33
CA THR A 108 1.08 -0.67 2.95
C THR A 108 -0.32 -0.29 2.49
N GLN A 109 -0.61 -0.48 1.20
CA GLN A 109 -1.94 -0.31 0.63
C GLN A 109 -2.72 -1.61 0.82
N TYR A 110 -3.68 -1.60 1.74
CA TYR A 110 -4.60 -2.71 1.96
C TYR A 110 -5.77 -2.59 0.99
N ILE A 111 -5.94 -3.60 0.15
CA ILE A 111 -7.05 -3.70 -0.80
C ILE A 111 -8.03 -4.75 -0.29
N THR A 112 -9.30 -4.37 -0.17
CA THR A 112 -10.40 -5.25 0.21
C THR A 112 -11.60 -4.99 -0.66
N ARG A 113 -12.53 -5.94 -0.71
CA ARG A 113 -13.76 -5.83 -1.49
C ARG A 113 -14.97 -5.90 -0.58
N ASP A 114 -15.94 -5.01 -0.78
CA ASP A 114 -17.21 -5.04 -0.08
C ASP A 114 -17.96 -6.34 -0.45
N PRO A 115 -18.33 -7.19 0.52
CA PRO A 115 -19.04 -8.44 0.23
C PRO A 115 -20.51 -8.24 -0.21
N ASP A 116 -21.04 -7.02 -0.15
CA ASP A 116 -22.40 -6.72 -0.62
C ASP A 116 -22.39 -6.09 -2.02
N SER A 117 -21.66 -4.99 -2.20
CA SER A 117 -21.65 -4.22 -3.46
C SER A 117 -20.62 -4.70 -4.46
N GLY A 118 -19.59 -5.42 -4.01
CA GLY A 118 -18.45 -5.79 -4.83
C GLY A 118 -17.46 -4.65 -5.09
N LEU A 119 -17.66 -3.44 -4.55
CA LEU A 119 -16.72 -2.33 -4.71
C LEU A 119 -15.42 -2.59 -3.94
N GLN A 120 -14.30 -2.17 -4.51
CA GLN A 120 -13.00 -2.21 -3.84
C GLN A 120 -12.77 -0.98 -2.98
N ASN A 121 -12.07 -1.18 -1.86
CA ASN A 121 -11.45 -0.12 -1.09
C ASN A 121 -9.95 -0.39 -1.00
N MET A 122 -9.15 0.64 -1.24
CA MET A 122 -7.72 0.66 -1.03
C MET A 122 -7.36 1.75 -0.01
N GLY A 123 -6.81 1.35 1.13
CA GLY A 123 -6.37 2.31 2.16
C GLY A 123 -4.93 2.08 2.60
N ASN A 124 -4.23 3.16 2.97
CA ASN A 124 -2.89 3.06 3.52
C ASN A 124 -2.92 2.92 5.06
N TYR A 125 -2.59 1.74 5.56
CA TYR A 125 -2.53 1.45 7.00
C TYR A 125 -1.11 1.10 7.41
N ARG A 126 -0.82 1.11 8.72
CA ARG A 126 0.44 0.55 9.25
C ARG A 126 0.29 -0.95 9.46
N ALA A 127 1.30 -1.71 9.05
CA ALA A 127 1.33 -3.16 9.18
C ALA A 127 2.48 -3.58 10.11
N GLN A 128 2.18 -3.92 11.36
CA GLN A 128 3.17 -4.41 12.30
C GLN A 128 3.44 -5.89 12.05
N VAL A 129 4.69 -6.28 11.82
CA VAL A 129 5.08 -7.68 11.72
C VAL A 129 4.98 -8.32 13.11
N LYS A 130 4.17 -9.37 13.23
CA LYS A 130 3.93 -10.11 14.50
C LYS A 130 4.50 -11.52 14.48
N ALA A 131 4.60 -12.13 13.30
CA ALA A 131 5.18 -13.44 13.04
C ALA A 131 5.47 -13.55 11.53
N PRO A 132 6.21 -14.57 11.07
CA PRO A 132 6.51 -14.77 9.64
C PRO A 132 5.27 -14.69 8.73
N ARG A 133 4.10 -15.15 9.21
CA ARG A 133 2.84 -15.16 8.46
C ARG A 133 1.76 -14.24 9.01
N ARG A 134 2.13 -13.29 9.88
CA ARG A 134 1.14 -12.47 10.59
C ARG A 134 1.56 -11.02 10.66
N MET A 135 0.72 -10.15 10.12
CA MET A 135 0.75 -8.71 10.36
C MET A 135 -0.42 -8.29 11.24
N GLY A 136 -0.18 -7.31 12.12
CA GLY A 136 -1.21 -6.58 12.83
C GLY A 136 -1.49 -5.26 12.13
N MET A 137 -2.76 -4.94 11.94
CA MET A 137 -3.23 -3.70 11.32
C MET A 137 -4.41 -3.17 12.15
N ASN A 138 -4.43 -1.87 12.42
CA ASN A 138 -5.60 -1.20 12.97
C ASN A 138 -6.42 -0.61 11.81
N PRO A 139 -7.67 -1.03 11.59
CA PRO A 139 -8.53 -0.49 10.54
C PRO A 139 -9.11 0.90 10.89
N SER A 140 -8.65 1.55 11.96
CA SER A 140 -9.13 2.87 12.43
C SER A 140 -10.61 2.84 12.82
N LEU A 141 -10.92 2.20 13.97
CA LEU A 141 -12.27 2.08 14.54
C LEU A 141 -13.01 3.42 14.64
N GLU A 142 -12.26 4.48 14.91
CA GLU A 142 -12.72 5.84 15.12
C GLU A 142 -13.09 6.57 13.82
N LEU A 143 -12.41 6.26 12.72
CA LEU A 143 -12.68 6.87 11.40
C LEU A 143 -13.61 6.01 10.55
N ARG A 144 -13.78 4.73 10.89
CA ARG A 144 -14.61 3.74 10.18
C ARG A 144 -14.40 3.77 8.65
N PRO A 145 -13.15 3.72 8.14
CA PRO A 145 -12.89 3.73 6.69
C PRO A 145 -13.39 2.45 6.01
N GLY A 146 -13.34 2.39 4.66
CA GLY A 146 -13.90 1.29 3.87
C GLY A 146 -13.52 -0.11 4.37
N ILE A 147 -12.23 -0.37 4.63
CA ILE A 147 -11.78 -1.67 5.18
C ILE A 147 -12.44 -2.06 6.50
N TYR A 148 -12.73 -1.09 7.38
CA TYR A 148 -13.41 -1.34 8.64
C TYR A 148 -14.85 -1.79 8.39
N ILE A 149 -15.55 -1.13 7.47
CA ILE A 149 -16.92 -1.47 7.07
C ILE A 149 -16.95 -2.87 6.46
N HIS A 150 -16.02 -3.19 5.55
CA HIS A 150 -15.91 -4.50 4.93
C HIS A 150 -15.66 -5.59 5.99
N TRP A 151 -14.77 -5.31 6.95
CA TRP A 151 -14.48 -6.22 8.06
C TRP A 151 -15.70 -6.44 8.97
N GLU A 152 -16.46 -5.40 9.31
CA GLU A 152 -17.71 -5.56 10.09
C GLU A 152 -18.73 -6.45 9.37
N LYS A 153 -18.90 -6.28 8.05
CA LYS A 153 -19.80 -7.10 7.23
C LYS A 153 -19.38 -8.56 7.22
N MET A 154 -18.10 -8.85 6.94
CA MET A 154 -17.57 -10.22 6.95
C MET A 154 -17.63 -10.85 8.33
N LYS A 155 -17.33 -10.09 9.39
CA LYS A 155 -17.44 -10.54 10.78
C LYS A 155 -18.87 -10.96 11.13
N LYS A 156 -19.89 -10.22 10.69
CA LYS A 156 -21.31 -10.59 10.89
C LYS A 156 -21.68 -11.90 10.18
N ARG A 157 -21.00 -12.23 9.07
CA ARG A 157 -21.16 -13.50 8.33
C ARG A 157 -20.36 -14.66 8.92
N GLY A 158 -19.49 -14.40 9.91
CA GLY A 158 -18.57 -15.40 10.45
C GLY A 158 -17.42 -15.76 9.49
N GLU A 159 -17.16 -14.90 8.51
CA GLU A 159 -16.17 -15.12 7.46
C GLU A 159 -14.93 -14.24 7.67
N LYS A 160 -13.78 -14.68 7.12
CA LYS A 160 -12.56 -13.88 7.09
C LYS A 160 -12.65 -12.89 5.93
N LEU A 161 -12.24 -11.64 6.14
CA LEU A 161 -12.13 -10.65 5.07
C LEU A 161 -10.92 -10.97 4.16
N PRO A 162 -11.11 -11.29 2.86
CA PRO A 162 -10.02 -11.38 1.92
C PRO A 162 -9.35 -10.01 1.77
N CYS A 163 -8.02 -10.00 1.78
CA CYS A 163 -7.26 -8.76 1.70
C CYS A 163 -5.91 -9.00 1.04
N ALA A 164 -5.55 -8.12 0.12
CA ALA A 164 -4.21 -8.02 -0.45
C ALA A 164 -3.50 -6.79 0.11
N VAL A 165 -2.20 -6.91 0.39
CA VAL A 165 -1.36 -5.79 0.83
C VAL A 165 -0.32 -5.52 -0.25
N VAL A 166 -0.33 -4.32 -0.81
CA VAL A 166 0.64 -3.87 -1.80
C VAL A 166 1.67 -2.98 -1.11
N LEU A 167 2.94 -3.19 -1.44
CA LEU A 167 4.07 -2.34 -1.05
C LEU A 167 4.82 -1.93 -2.32
N GLY A 168 5.20 -0.65 -2.42
CA GLY A 168 5.98 -0.16 -3.56
C GLY A 168 5.18 -0.01 -4.85
N GLY A 169 3.86 0.21 -4.77
CA GLY A 169 3.04 0.55 -5.93
C GLY A 169 3.42 1.91 -6.55
N PRO A 170 2.89 2.25 -7.74
CA PRO A 170 3.09 3.55 -8.36
C PRO A 170 2.71 4.71 -7.41
N PRO A 171 3.39 5.87 -7.49
CA PRO A 171 3.08 7.01 -6.63
C PRO A 171 1.61 7.41 -6.64
N CYS A 172 0.97 7.48 -7.82
CA CYS A 172 -0.44 7.84 -7.95
C CYS A 172 -1.38 6.91 -7.17
N VAL A 173 -1.17 5.59 -7.25
CA VAL A 173 -1.92 4.57 -6.52
C VAL A 173 -1.74 4.75 -5.01
N THR A 174 -0.52 5.02 -4.57
CA THR A 174 -0.25 5.22 -3.15
C THR A 174 -0.87 6.51 -2.62
N PHE A 175 -0.89 7.57 -3.42
CA PHE A 175 -1.53 8.83 -3.04
C PHE A 175 -3.05 8.66 -2.90
N THR A 176 -3.71 7.98 -3.83
CA THR A 176 -5.16 7.78 -3.74
C THR A 176 -5.56 6.92 -2.55
N ALA A 177 -4.72 5.95 -2.12
CA ALA A 177 -4.94 5.16 -0.91
C ALA A 177 -4.97 5.99 0.41
N THR A 178 -4.54 7.25 0.37
CA THR A 178 -4.60 8.17 1.52
C THR A 178 -5.71 9.21 1.39
N GLN A 179 -6.37 9.27 0.23
CA GLN A 179 -7.36 10.29 -0.07
C GLN A 179 -8.74 9.90 0.47
N LYS A 180 -9.48 10.90 0.98
CA LYS A 180 -10.87 10.70 1.43
C LYS A 180 -11.80 10.81 0.22
N LEU A 181 -12.05 9.67 -0.42
CA LEU A 181 -13.02 9.57 -1.52
C LEU A 181 -14.40 9.14 -1.00
N PRO A 182 -15.48 9.41 -1.75
CA PRO A 182 -16.79 8.82 -1.47
C PRO A 182 -16.73 7.28 -1.49
N GLU A 183 -17.51 6.61 -0.65
CA GLU A 183 -17.55 5.13 -0.58
C GLU A 183 -17.97 4.46 -1.89
N SER A 184 -18.65 5.20 -2.78
CA SER A 184 -19.08 4.73 -4.09
C SER A 184 -17.99 4.79 -5.17
N MET A 185 -16.75 5.19 -4.82
CA MET A 185 -15.67 5.43 -5.75
C MET A 185 -14.41 4.66 -5.33
N GLU A 186 -13.84 3.90 -6.27
CA GLU A 186 -12.62 3.14 -6.00
C GLU A 186 -11.36 4.01 -6.21
N GLU A 187 -10.42 3.92 -5.28
CA GLU A 187 -9.19 4.74 -5.28
C GLU A 187 -8.31 4.47 -6.51
N LEU A 188 -8.37 3.25 -7.07
CA LEU A 188 -7.63 2.90 -8.29
C LEU A 188 -8.16 3.63 -9.53
N TRP A 189 -9.45 3.97 -9.56
CA TRP A 189 -10.04 4.68 -10.69
C TRP A 189 -9.59 6.15 -10.71
N VAL A 190 -9.55 6.76 -9.52
CA VAL A 190 -8.98 8.10 -9.35
C VAL A 190 -7.48 8.10 -9.65
N ALA A 191 -6.76 7.02 -9.33
CA ALA A 191 -5.36 6.90 -9.71
C ALA A 191 -5.17 6.89 -11.23
N GLY A 192 -6.10 6.26 -11.97
CA GLY A 192 -6.18 6.33 -13.41
C GLY A 192 -6.44 7.75 -13.91
N GLY A 193 -7.37 8.48 -13.28
CA GLY A 193 -7.64 9.89 -13.55
C GLY A 193 -6.41 10.80 -13.33
N LEU A 194 -5.60 10.53 -12.28
CA LEU A 194 -4.37 11.29 -12.01
C LEU A 194 -3.34 11.17 -13.13
N VAL A 195 -3.20 9.97 -13.72
CA VAL A 195 -2.22 9.69 -14.78
C VAL A 195 -2.81 9.87 -16.19
N GLY A 196 -4.13 9.98 -16.32
CA GLY A 196 -4.83 10.10 -17.60
C GLY A 196 -4.91 8.80 -18.40
N ALA A 197 -4.72 7.64 -17.75
CA ALA A 197 -4.74 6.32 -18.37
C ALA A 197 -5.15 5.24 -17.35
N PRO A 198 -5.71 4.10 -17.79
CA PRO A 198 -6.02 2.98 -16.92
C PRO A 198 -4.80 2.48 -16.14
N ILE A 199 -4.96 2.23 -14.84
CA ILE A 199 -3.95 1.54 -14.04
C ILE A 199 -4.00 0.05 -14.38
N ASN A 200 -2.88 -0.53 -14.78
CA ASN A 200 -2.79 -1.97 -14.95
C ASN A 200 -2.88 -2.66 -13.59
N VAL A 201 -3.80 -3.61 -13.45
CA VAL A 201 -4.02 -4.41 -12.24
C VAL A 201 -4.04 -5.89 -12.60
N VAL A 202 -3.70 -6.74 -11.65
CA VAL A 202 -3.72 -8.20 -11.80
C VAL A 202 -4.46 -8.81 -10.62
N LYS A 203 -5.18 -9.91 -10.86
CA LYS A 203 -5.81 -10.67 -9.78
C LYS A 203 -4.77 -11.19 -8.79
N ALA A 204 -5.05 -11.03 -7.50
CA ALA A 204 -4.24 -11.66 -6.48
C ALA A 204 -4.32 -13.19 -6.60
N ARG A 205 -3.26 -13.88 -6.19
CA ARG A 205 -3.17 -15.35 -6.37
C ARG A 205 -4.09 -16.14 -5.44
N THR A 206 -4.39 -15.60 -4.26
CA THR A 206 -5.02 -16.36 -3.16
C THR A 206 -6.23 -15.67 -2.52
N VAL A 207 -6.57 -14.44 -2.91
CA VAL A 207 -7.66 -13.63 -2.33
C VAL A 207 -8.43 -12.85 -3.38
#